data_AF-A0A261VKZ8-F1
#
_entry.id   AF-A0A261VKZ8-F1
#
_cell.length_a   1.000
_cell.length_b   1.000
_cell.length_c   1.000
_cell.angle_alpha   90.00
_cell.angle_beta   90.00
_cell.angle_gamma   90.00
#
_symmetry.space_group_name_H-M   'P 1'
#
loop_
_entity.id
_entity.type
_entity.pdbx_description
1 polymer ?
#
loop_
_entity_poly.entity_id
_entity_poly.type
_entity_poly.pdbx_seq_one_letter_code
_entity_poly.pdbx_strand_id
1 'polypeptide(L)'
;MSQDENDRPRKTLTLKAKPAASSEPGDTGEPARRKRSGARARQAAQIERAAYATQRDDERPAPQQPEAAAGYAERPAQRRKPQPYAAAERGTRSRGDDAAGENRRRSGMGVVRDEAPHVVQPAPDWDDVLDGQDGSAEQDAPVIDTPQAYRQRRHMGRQAETFRCYAPCPQGLEDALTAEMQALGFDDAQAGRAGCAFSSDWSGIQRANLYSRLATRILVQVGQGNLNHEDELLDLAYSVPWERWFGPEDTLRVDTSAIKSPVHSLQYCNLRVKDGICDRLRDREGARPSIDTVRPDARVQLFMEGTHATLYLDTSGESLFKRGWRLDKGEAPLRENLAAGMLALAGWDPAAALVDPFCGSGTILIEAAWIALGVPPGISRPFGFERMRQHDARRWRDLKDDARSRIRTQLETPIVGYDIDERAIEFARANAERAWLTEDTIRFEVGDARHIQAPVEQGWIVTNPPYGERMEIADEFWREWSACLKHQFAGWQAHVISSDMKLPQRMRLKPVRRIPLHNGSLDCRLFAFELVRASYRDGATPEA
;
A
#
# COMPACT_ATOMS: atom_id res chain seq x y z
N MET A 1 -14.11 51.97 -59.20
CA MET A 1 -13.02 50.99 -59.32
C MET A 1 -13.42 49.83 -58.40
N SER A 2 -14.16 48.83 -58.89
CA SER A 2 -13.65 47.55 -59.45
C SER A 2 -12.86 46.76 -58.39
N GLN A 3 -13.14 45.51 -58.00
CA GLN A 3 -14.01 44.43 -58.50
C GLN A 3 -14.05 43.29 -57.45
N ASP A 4 -15.24 42.68 -57.31
CA ASP A 4 -15.61 41.25 -57.25
C ASP A 4 -15.00 40.16 -56.32
N GLU A 5 -15.96 39.49 -55.65
CA GLU A 5 -16.22 38.04 -55.50
C GLU A 5 -15.12 37.10 -54.96
N ASN A 6 -15.41 36.29 -53.93
CA ASN A 6 -16.35 35.15 -54.02
C ASN A 6 -16.58 34.45 -52.67
N ASP A 7 -17.83 34.08 -52.47
CA ASP A 7 -18.42 33.32 -51.35
C ASP A 7 -18.29 31.81 -51.61
N ARG A 8 -18.10 30.98 -50.58
CA ARG A 8 -18.47 29.54 -50.59
C ARG A 8 -18.44 28.90 -49.20
N PRO A 9 -19.54 28.24 -48.75
CA PRO A 9 -19.67 27.69 -47.40
C PRO A 9 -19.36 26.19 -47.27
N ARG A 10 -19.27 25.79 -45.99
CA ARG A 10 -18.94 24.46 -45.42
C ARG A 10 -19.78 23.31 -45.98
N LYS A 11 -19.12 22.19 -46.35
CA LYS A 11 -19.75 20.93 -46.76
C LYS A 11 -20.12 20.07 -45.56
N THR A 12 -21.43 19.94 -45.33
CA THR A 12 -22.06 18.90 -44.50
C THR A 12 -22.20 17.63 -45.35
N LEU A 13 -21.67 16.48 -44.90
CA LEU A 13 -21.85 15.18 -45.55
C LEU A 13 -22.88 14.35 -44.77
N THR A 14 -24.09 14.33 -45.32
CA THR A 14 -25.22 13.49 -44.92
C THR A 14 -25.03 12.08 -45.50
N LEU A 15 -25.00 11.05 -44.65
CA LEU A 15 -24.97 9.65 -45.09
C LEU A 15 -26.39 9.18 -45.46
N LYS A 16 -26.57 8.76 -46.71
CA LYS A 16 -27.81 8.17 -47.26
C LYS A 16 -27.97 6.71 -46.83
N ALA A 17 -29.17 6.38 -46.35
CA ALA A 17 -29.66 5.01 -46.18
C ALA A 17 -29.88 4.32 -47.53
N LYS A 18 -29.62 3.00 -47.59
CA LYS A 18 -29.81 2.15 -48.78
C LYS A 18 -30.97 1.17 -48.52
N PRO A 19 -31.86 0.90 -49.49
CA PRO A 19 -33.13 0.21 -49.25
C PRO A 19 -33.02 -1.32 -49.26
N ALA A 20 -34.05 -1.95 -48.68
CA ALA A 20 -34.27 -3.39 -48.59
C ALA A 20 -34.65 -4.02 -49.95
N ALA A 21 -34.24 -5.27 -50.16
CA ALA A 21 -34.68 -6.12 -51.25
C ALA A 21 -35.03 -7.52 -50.72
N SER A 22 -35.95 -8.15 -51.44
CA SER A 22 -36.88 -9.24 -51.13
C SER A 22 -36.32 -10.68 -51.13
N SER A 23 -37.07 -11.55 -50.42
CA SER A 23 -37.17 -13.03 -50.48
C SER A 23 -37.41 -13.55 -51.92
N GLU A 24 -37.10 -14.77 -52.41
CA GLU A 24 -36.80 -16.15 -51.94
C GLU A 24 -36.39 -16.98 -53.22
N PRO A 25 -36.24 -18.33 -53.26
CA PRO A 25 -35.54 -19.30 -52.40
C PRO A 25 -34.56 -20.23 -53.18
N GLY A 26 -33.65 -20.92 -52.46
CA GLY A 26 -33.00 -22.16 -52.92
C GLY A 26 -31.50 -22.07 -53.24
N ASP A 27 -30.66 -22.63 -52.38
CA ASP A 27 -29.70 -23.71 -52.68
C ASP A 27 -28.76 -23.92 -51.46
N THR A 28 -28.49 -25.18 -51.18
CA THR A 28 -27.73 -25.72 -50.04
C THR A 28 -26.23 -25.45 -50.16
N GLY A 29 -25.62 -24.80 -49.16
CA GLY A 29 -24.17 -24.69 -49.04
C GLY A 29 -23.73 -23.86 -47.82
N GLU A 30 -22.84 -24.44 -46.99
CA GLU A 30 -22.25 -23.80 -45.80
C GLU A 30 -21.71 -22.37 -46.06
N PRO A 31 -21.88 -21.41 -45.14
CA PRO A 31 -21.36 -20.07 -45.36
C PRO A 31 -19.85 -19.99 -45.12
N ALA A 32 -19.11 -19.59 -46.16
CA ALA A 32 -17.69 -19.29 -46.11
C ALA A 32 -17.36 -18.20 -45.07
N ARG A 33 -16.45 -18.51 -44.15
CA ARG A 33 -15.93 -17.60 -43.11
C ARG A 33 -15.26 -16.37 -43.73
N ARG A 34 -15.82 -15.18 -43.50
CA ARG A 34 -15.17 -13.89 -43.79
C ARG A 34 -13.84 -13.78 -43.03
N LYS A 35 -12.72 -13.65 -43.75
CA LYS A 35 -11.40 -13.36 -43.17
C LYS A 35 -11.42 -11.97 -42.52
N ARG A 36 -11.36 -11.93 -41.18
CA ARG A 36 -11.11 -10.70 -40.41
C ARG A 36 -9.63 -10.34 -40.55
N SER A 37 -9.31 -9.17 -41.09
CA SER A 37 -7.95 -8.59 -41.01
C SER A 37 -7.93 -7.48 -39.95
N GLY A 38 -6.85 -7.39 -39.17
CA GLY A 38 -6.65 -6.38 -38.13
C GLY A 38 -6.35 -6.95 -36.73
N ALA A 39 -6.05 -6.07 -35.77
CA ALA A 39 -5.61 -6.41 -34.40
C ALA A 39 -6.55 -7.40 -33.67
N ARG A 40 -7.87 -7.30 -33.90
CA ARG A 40 -8.87 -8.23 -33.34
C ARG A 40 -8.76 -9.66 -33.88
N ALA A 41 -8.30 -9.85 -35.12
CA ALA A 41 -8.09 -11.19 -35.69
C ALA A 41 -6.85 -11.87 -35.10
N ARG A 42 -5.81 -11.08 -34.77
CA ARG A 42 -4.61 -11.57 -34.09
C ARG A 42 -4.90 -12.00 -32.65
N GLN A 43 -5.74 -11.24 -31.95
CA GLN A 43 -6.18 -11.57 -30.59
C GLN A 43 -7.07 -12.83 -30.55
N ALA A 44 -8.00 -12.97 -31.51
CA ALA A 44 -8.80 -14.19 -31.63
C ALA A 44 -7.94 -15.43 -31.95
N ALA A 45 -6.94 -15.30 -32.84
CA ALA A 45 -6.02 -16.38 -33.16
C ALA A 45 -5.08 -16.76 -32.00
N GLN A 46 -4.71 -15.80 -31.13
CA GLN A 46 -3.96 -16.08 -29.90
C GLN A 46 -4.81 -16.81 -28.86
N ILE A 47 -6.09 -16.44 -28.73
CA ILE A 47 -7.03 -17.12 -27.82
C ILE A 47 -7.29 -18.55 -28.29
N GLU A 48 -7.52 -18.76 -29.59
CA GLU A 48 -7.70 -20.10 -30.16
C GLU A 48 -6.43 -20.98 -30.01
N ARG A 49 -5.23 -20.41 -30.18
CA ARG A 49 -3.97 -21.13 -29.94
C ARG A 49 -3.75 -21.50 -28.47
N ALA A 50 -4.14 -20.62 -27.53
CA ALA A 50 -4.06 -20.91 -26.10
C ALA A 50 -5.05 -22.01 -25.70
N ALA A 51 -6.26 -22.00 -26.25
CA ALA A 51 -7.25 -23.06 -26.03
C ALA A 51 -6.79 -24.42 -26.57
N TYR A 52 -6.20 -24.45 -27.77
CA TYR A 52 -5.64 -25.67 -28.36
C TYR A 52 -4.41 -26.20 -27.62
N ALA A 53 -3.57 -25.33 -27.06
CA ALA A 53 -2.42 -25.75 -26.25
C ALA A 53 -2.86 -26.41 -24.94
N THR A 54 -3.94 -25.91 -24.33
CA THR A 54 -4.48 -26.45 -23.08
C THR A 54 -5.13 -27.82 -23.29
N GLN A 55 -5.85 -28.02 -24.40
CA GLN A 55 -6.41 -29.33 -24.77
C GLN A 55 -5.34 -30.38 -25.09
N ARG A 56 -4.17 -29.96 -25.59
CA ARG A 56 -3.07 -30.88 -25.94
C ARG A 56 -2.26 -31.38 -24.73
N ASP A 57 -2.36 -30.71 -23.59
CA ASP A 57 -1.68 -31.13 -22.36
C ASP A 57 -2.52 -32.11 -21.53
N ASP A 58 -3.84 -32.15 -21.73
CA ASP A 58 -4.73 -33.16 -21.12
C ASP A 58 -4.69 -34.54 -21.82
N GLU A 59 -4.17 -34.62 -23.05
CA GLU A 59 -4.13 -35.87 -23.84
C GLU A 59 -2.74 -36.55 -23.91
N ARG A 60 -1.73 -36.10 -23.16
CA ARG A 60 -0.41 -36.77 -23.18
C ARG A 60 -0.39 -38.02 -22.29
N PRO A 61 -0.08 -39.22 -22.82
CA PRO A 61 0.20 -40.37 -21.97
C PRO A 61 1.53 -40.16 -21.23
N ALA A 62 1.59 -40.63 -19.98
CA ALA A 62 2.74 -40.48 -19.10
C ALA A 62 4.04 -41.06 -19.71
N PRO A 63 5.21 -40.43 -19.46
CA PRO A 63 6.47 -40.88 -20.05
C PRO A 63 6.90 -42.23 -19.47
N GLN A 64 7.23 -43.17 -20.36
CA GLN A 64 7.85 -44.46 -20.03
C GLN A 64 9.27 -44.24 -19.53
N GLN A 65 9.61 -44.87 -18.40
CA GLN A 65 10.95 -44.84 -17.81
C GLN A 65 11.92 -45.69 -18.67
N PRO A 66 13.16 -45.24 -18.90
CA PRO A 66 14.17 -46.05 -19.59
C PRO A 66 14.71 -47.15 -18.66
N GLU A 67 14.86 -48.35 -19.21
CA GLU A 67 15.46 -49.51 -18.57
C GLU A 67 16.90 -49.24 -18.11
N ALA A 68 17.18 -49.53 -16.84
CA ALA A 68 18.52 -49.43 -16.26
C ALA A 68 19.32 -50.71 -16.51
N ALA A 69 20.55 -50.54 -17.01
CA ALA A 69 21.56 -51.57 -17.06
C ALA A 69 22.04 -51.94 -15.64
N ALA A 70 22.34 -53.23 -15.48
CA ALA A 70 22.64 -53.94 -14.25
C ALA A 70 23.91 -53.49 -13.52
N GLY A 71 23.89 -53.64 -12.19
CA GLY A 71 25.08 -53.94 -11.39
C GLY A 71 25.17 -53.21 -10.05
N TYR A 72 24.68 -53.82 -8.98
CA TYR A 72 25.43 -54.23 -7.76
C TYR A 72 24.52 -54.35 -6.51
N ALA A 73 24.39 -55.62 -6.07
CA ALA A 73 24.14 -56.18 -4.74
C ALA A 73 23.17 -55.49 -3.73
N GLU A 74 22.09 -56.20 -3.43
CA GLU A 74 21.12 -55.93 -2.35
C GLU A 74 21.63 -56.25 -0.93
N ARG A 75 21.11 -55.51 0.07
CA ARG A 75 20.71 -56.03 1.40
C ARG A 75 19.60 -55.15 2.03
N PRO A 76 18.71 -55.70 2.88
CA PRO A 76 17.31 -55.27 2.95
C PRO A 76 17.02 -54.18 4.00
N ALA A 77 16.12 -53.25 3.67
CA ALA A 77 15.61 -52.21 4.58
C ALA A 77 14.18 -52.50 5.03
N GLN A 78 13.98 -52.64 6.34
CA GLN A 78 12.68 -52.66 7.00
C GLN A 78 12.07 -51.25 7.03
N ARG A 79 10.77 -51.19 6.74
CA ARG A 79 9.93 -49.98 6.70
C ARG A 79 9.91 -49.24 8.05
N ARG A 80 10.25 -47.94 8.05
CA ARG A 80 9.84 -46.99 9.09
C ARG A 80 8.92 -45.93 8.49
N LYS A 81 7.73 -45.76 9.09
CA LYS A 81 6.77 -44.69 8.83
C LYS A 81 7.21 -43.39 9.54
N PRO A 82 7.01 -42.20 8.96
CA PRO A 82 7.21 -40.93 9.65
C PRO A 82 6.00 -40.58 10.54
N GLN A 83 6.28 -40.08 11.75
CA GLN A 83 5.31 -39.58 12.74
C GLN A 83 5.01 -38.08 12.54
N PRO A 84 3.77 -37.63 12.82
CA PRO A 84 3.39 -36.21 12.85
C PRO A 84 3.65 -35.55 14.22
N TYR A 85 4.00 -34.27 14.21
CA TYR A 85 4.19 -33.40 15.38
C TYR A 85 2.83 -32.85 15.83
N ALA A 86 2.47 -33.07 17.10
CA ALA A 86 1.21 -32.64 17.71
C ALA A 86 1.43 -31.54 18.76
N ALA A 87 0.42 -30.68 18.86
CA ALA A 87 0.31 -29.49 19.69
C ALA A 87 0.49 -29.73 21.21
N ALA A 88 1.00 -28.72 21.90
CA ALA A 88 1.08 -28.69 23.37
C ALA A 88 -0.11 -27.89 23.94
N GLU A 89 -1.05 -28.62 24.56
CA GLU A 89 -2.07 -28.05 25.44
C GLU A 89 -1.56 -27.92 26.88
N ARG A 90 -2.00 -26.83 27.53
CA ARG A 90 -1.79 -26.55 28.95
C ARG A 90 -2.81 -27.32 29.78
N GLY A 91 -2.35 -27.99 30.85
CA GLY A 91 -3.19 -28.60 31.87
C GLY A 91 -3.01 -27.92 33.23
N THR A 92 -4.14 -27.59 33.85
CA THR A 92 -4.34 -26.90 35.13
C THR A 92 -4.38 -27.85 36.34
N ARG A 93 -4.17 -27.28 37.55
CA ARG A 93 -4.78 -27.58 38.89
C ARG A 93 -3.80 -27.11 39.99
N SER A 94 -4.15 -26.68 41.21
CA SER A 94 -5.28 -25.98 41.86
C SER A 94 -4.87 -25.85 43.35
N ARG A 95 -5.03 -24.65 43.93
CA ARG A 95 -5.25 -24.25 45.35
C ARG A 95 -4.61 -25.00 46.54
N GLY A 96 -4.09 -24.20 47.48
CA GLY A 96 -3.99 -24.51 48.91
C GLY A 96 -3.21 -23.41 49.68
N ASP A 97 -3.85 -22.85 50.70
CA ASP A 97 -3.48 -21.65 51.47
C ASP A 97 -2.21 -21.77 52.35
N ASP A 98 -1.59 -20.63 52.69
CA ASP A 98 -1.44 -20.12 54.09
C ASP A 98 -0.29 -19.10 54.27
N ALA A 99 -0.41 -18.35 55.36
CA ALA A 99 0.11 -17.01 55.61
C ALA A 99 1.51 -16.92 56.27
N ALA A 100 2.03 -15.69 56.26
CA ALA A 100 2.85 -15.04 57.30
C ALA A 100 4.31 -15.50 57.57
N GLY A 101 5.16 -14.51 57.84
CA GLY A 101 6.17 -14.63 58.91
C GLY A 101 7.64 -14.58 58.50
N GLU A 102 8.26 -13.42 58.77
CA GLU A 102 9.50 -13.28 59.57
C GLU A 102 10.77 -14.11 59.28
N ASN A 103 11.83 -13.36 58.94
CA ASN A 103 13.08 -13.19 59.72
C ASN A 103 14.06 -14.38 59.93
N ARG A 104 15.36 -13.99 59.90
CA ARG A 104 16.55 -14.62 60.52
C ARG A 104 17.16 -15.87 59.85
N ARG A 105 18.38 -15.73 59.32
CA ARG A 105 19.71 -15.90 59.96
C ARG A 105 20.16 -17.36 60.04
N ARG A 106 21.41 -17.56 59.55
CA ARG A 106 22.43 -18.51 60.05
C ARG A 106 22.07 -19.99 59.93
N SER A 107 22.98 -20.94 59.75
CA SER A 107 24.44 -20.97 59.71
C SER A 107 24.84 -22.43 59.49
N GLY A 108 25.98 -22.64 58.83
CA GLY A 108 26.87 -23.78 59.08
C GLY A 108 26.44 -25.13 58.50
N MET A 109 27.34 -26.08 58.26
CA MET A 109 28.78 -26.16 58.52
C MET A 109 29.26 -27.48 57.90
N GLY A 110 30.54 -27.54 57.50
CA GLY A 110 31.25 -28.80 57.18
C GLY A 110 32.35 -28.62 56.11
N VAL A 111 33.58 -28.13 56.37
CA VAL A 111 34.74 -28.71 57.13
C VAL A 111 35.46 -29.81 56.28
N VAL A 112 36.78 -29.91 56.04
CA VAL A 112 38.08 -29.25 56.42
C VAL A 112 39.22 -29.91 55.57
N ARG A 113 40.33 -29.28 55.12
CA ARG A 113 41.73 -29.14 55.70
C ARG A 113 42.57 -28.29 54.71
N ASP A 114 43.21 -27.15 55.04
CA ASP A 114 44.48 -26.85 55.79
C ASP A 114 45.75 -27.54 55.21
N GLU A 115 46.90 -26.88 54.96
CA GLU A 115 47.69 -26.00 55.85
C GLU A 115 48.49 -24.86 55.16
N ALA A 116 48.86 -23.85 55.98
CA ALA A 116 49.47 -22.52 55.74
C ALA A 116 51.04 -22.56 55.77
N PRO A 117 51.86 -21.47 55.98
CA PRO A 117 51.70 -20.20 56.75
C PRO A 117 52.24 -18.90 56.06
N HIS A 118 52.17 -17.64 56.51
CA HIS A 118 51.52 -16.89 57.60
C HIS A 118 51.64 -15.36 57.31
N VAL A 119 50.54 -14.61 57.58
CA VAL A 119 50.40 -13.34 58.35
C VAL A 119 50.99 -12.01 57.76
N VAL A 120 50.23 -10.96 57.32
CA VAL A 120 49.16 -10.10 57.94
C VAL A 120 49.82 -9.04 58.87
N GLN A 121 49.67 -7.70 58.82
CA GLN A 121 48.56 -6.78 58.46
C GLN A 121 49.02 -5.27 58.51
N PRO A 122 48.18 -4.21 58.60
CA PRO A 122 48.10 -3.14 57.59
C PRO A 122 48.41 -1.70 58.10
N ALA A 123 48.16 -0.74 57.19
CA ALA A 123 48.40 0.71 57.15
C ALA A 123 48.27 1.57 58.42
N PRO A 124 48.91 2.76 58.39
CA PRO A 124 48.29 3.98 58.86
C PRO A 124 48.23 5.12 57.82
N ASP A 125 47.20 5.91 58.07
CA ASP A 125 46.67 7.14 57.50
C ASP A 125 47.58 8.35 57.70
N TRP A 126 47.61 9.31 56.76
CA TRP A 126 48.16 10.67 56.96
C TRP A 126 47.52 11.65 55.97
N ASP A 127 46.44 12.30 56.41
CA ASP A 127 46.25 13.73 56.17
C ASP A 127 47.28 14.53 56.99
N ASP A 128 47.54 15.75 56.53
CA ASP A 128 48.49 16.77 57.00
C ASP A 128 49.94 16.62 56.48
N VAL A 129 50.34 17.50 55.55
CA VAL A 129 51.13 18.71 55.88
C VAL A 129 51.21 19.59 54.61
N LEU A 130 50.53 20.73 54.66
CA LEU A 130 50.91 21.92 53.91
C LEU A 130 52.20 22.47 54.51
N ASP A 131 53.27 22.58 53.71
CA ASP A 131 54.17 23.75 53.68
C ASP A 131 55.36 23.52 52.73
N GLY A 132 55.67 24.49 51.88
CA GLY A 132 56.94 24.51 51.14
C GLY A 132 56.99 25.30 49.83
N GLN A 133 57.02 26.64 49.96
CA GLN A 133 57.85 27.60 49.21
C GLN A 133 57.94 27.61 47.66
N ASP A 134 57.56 28.77 47.11
CA ASP A 134 58.25 29.62 46.13
C ASP A 134 59.16 28.99 45.05
N GLY A 135 58.81 29.25 43.78
CA GLY A 135 59.75 29.07 42.67
C GLY A 135 59.12 29.27 41.28
N SER A 136 59.37 30.44 40.70
CA SER A 136 59.12 30.80 39.30
C SER A 136 59.79 29.86 38.28
N ALA A 137 59.07 29.52 37.20
CA ALA A 137 59.50 29.66 35.78
C ALA A 137 58.83 28.64 34.86
N GLU A 138 58.49 29.12 33.67
CA GLU A 138 57.80 28.48 32.55
C GLU A 138 58.38 27.12 32.11
N GLN A 139 57.49 26.20 31.75
CA GLN A 139 57.73 25.23 30.67
C GLN A 139 56.41 24.65 30.16
N ASP A 140 56.20 24.80 28.84
CA ASP A 140 55.07 24.31 28.06
C ASP A 140 54.73 22.83 28.35
N ALA A 141 53.56 22.61 28.93
CA ALA A 141 52.91 21.30 28.97
C ALA A 141 51.68 21.35 28.05
N PRO A 142 51.50 20.37 27.14
CA PRO A 142 50.36 20.37 26.24
C PRO A 142 49.08 20.26 27.06
N VAL A 143 48.14 21.18 26.81
CA VAL A 143 46.78 21.13 27.36
C VAL A 143 46.21 19.74 27.02
N ILE A 144 46.09 18.89 28.03
CA ILE A 144 45.38 17.62 27.92
C ILE A 144 43.92 18.00 27.69
N ASP A 145 43.49 17.84 26.44
CA ASP A 145 42.13 18.09 25.98
C ASP A 145 41.17 17.27 26.85
N THR A 146 40.40 17.95 27.70
CA THR A 146 39.48 17.29 28.63
C THR A 146 38.44 16.49 27.84
N PRO A 147 37.91 15.37 28.38
CA PRO A 147 36.89 14.55 27.70
C PRO A 147 35.61 15.32 27.31
N GLN A 148 35.43 16.54 27.81
CA GLN A 148 34.34 17.44 27.44
C GLN A 148 34.51 18.09 26.06
N ALA A 149 35.74 18.43 25.65
CA ALA A 149 35.99 19.01 24.32
C ALA A 149 35.73 17.99 23.19
N TYR A 150 36.00 16.70 23.45
CA TYR A 150 35.67 15.61 22.53
C TYR A 150 34.16 15.30 22.48
N ARG A 151 33.42 15.55 23.58
CA ARG A 151 31.95 15.42 23.60
C ARG A 151 31.27 16.57 22.84
N GLN A 152 31.78 17.79 22.92
CA GLN A 152 31.21 18.94 22.20
C GLN A 152 31.50 18.88 20.68
N ARG A 153 32.66 18.37 20.25
CA ARG A 153 32.97 18.22 18.82
C ARG A 153 32.21 17.11 18.10
N ARG A 154 31.50 16.23 18.82
CA ARG A 154 30.68 15.15 18.23
C ARG A 154 29.27 15.58 17.79
N HIS A 155 28.86 16.82 18.09
CA HIS A 155 27.55 17.37 17.74
C HIS A 155 27.62 18.63 16.87
N MET A 156 28.67 18.81 16.06
CA MET A 156 28.45 19.53 14.79
C MET A 156 27.61 18.62 13.91
N GLY A 157 26.29 18.78 13.99
CA GLY A 157 25.32 17.98 13.25
C GLY A 157 25.70 17.96 11.78
N ARG A 158 26.03 16.78 11.25
CA ARG A 158 25.90 16.57 9.80
C ARG A 158 24.48 16.96 9.46
N GLN A 159 24.30 18.05 8.71
CA GLN A 159 22.99 18.36 8.15
C GLN A 159 22.53 17.11 7.39
N ALA A 160 21.35 16.62 7.74
CA ALA A 160 20.80 15.45 7.09
C ALA A 160 20.57 15.83 5.61
N GLU A 161 21.13 15.04 4.70
CA GLU A 161 20.91 15.22 3.27
C GLU A 161 19.41 15.16 3.00
N THR A 162 18.91 16.18 2.31
CA THR A 162 17.50 16.33 1.98
C THR A 162 17.29 15.96 0.52
N PHE A 163 16.26 15.16 0.25
CA PHE A 163 15.92 14.68 -1.08
C PHE A 163 14.56 15.24 -1.51
N ARG A 164 14.42 15.50 -2.81
CA ARG A 164 13.11 15.66 -3.43
C ARG A 164 12.45 14.30 -3.53
N CYS A 165 11.19 14.23 -3.12
CA CYS A 165 10.39 13.02 -3.10
C CYS A 165 9.12 13.21 -3.92
N TYR A 166 8.61 12.11 -4.46
CA TYR A 166 7.30 12.07 -5.11
C TYR A 166 6.50 10.88 -4.60
N ALA A 167 5.25 11.14 -4.20
CA ALA A 167 4.30 10.13 -3.75
C ALA A 167 3.15 10.03 -4.76
N PRO A 168 3.17 9.07 -5.71
CA PRO A 168 2.04 8.87 -6.62
C PRO A 168 0.81 8.36 -5.88
N CYS A 169 -0.40 8.78 -6.26
CA CYS A 169 -1.68 8.31 -5.72
C CYS A 169 -2.71 8.06 -6.84
N PRO A 170 -3.82 7.38 -6.55
CA PRO A 170 -4.98 7.36 -7.45
C PRO A 170 -5.42 8.79 -7.81
N GLN A 171 -5.85 8.97 -9.06
CA GLN A 171 -6.32 10.26 -9.54
C GLN A 171 -7.62 10.67 -8.82
N GLY A 172 -7.67 11.93 -8.37
CA GLY A 172 -8.71 12.49 -7.51
C GLY A 172 -8.35 12.49 -6.02
N LEU A 173 -7.19 11.94 -5.64
CA LEU A 173 -6.70 11.93 -4.25
C LEU A 173 -5.51 12.87 -4.01
N GLU A 174 -5.12 13.68 -5.00
CA GLU A 174 -3.91 14.52 -4.93
C GLU A 174 -3.99 15.53 -3.77
N ASP A 175 -5.11 16.22 -3.63
CA ASP A 175 -5.32 17.19 -2.54
C ASP A 175 -5.40 16.50 -1.17
N ALA A 176 -6.06 15.34 -1.10
CA ALA A 176 -6.16 14.56 0.14
C ALA A 176 -4.78 14.00 0.57
N LEU A 177 -3.98 13.52 -0.38
CA LEU A 177 -2.60 13.08 -0.13
C LEU A 177 -1.74 14.25 0.32
N THR A 178 -1.89 15.42 -0.30
CA THR A 178 -1.13 16.62 0.09
C THR A 178 -1.44 17.00 1.54
N ALA A 179 -2.72 17.02 1.91
CA ALA A 179 -3.13 17.26 3.30
C ALA A 179 -2.59 16.18 4.26
N GLU A 180 -2.58 14.89 3.85
CA GLU A 180 -1.96 13.80 4.63
C GLU A 180 -0.46 14.05 4.82
N MET A 181 0.27 14.42 3.77
CA MET A 181 1.71 14.68 3.86
C MET A 181 2.01 15.87 4.79
N GLN A 182 1.23 16.95 4.70
CA GLN A 182 1.35 18.10 5.60
C GLN A 182 1.07 17.70 7.06
N ALA A 183 0.03 16.91 7.31
CA ALA A 183 -0.25 16.37 8.65
C ALA A 183 0.86 15.47 9.21
N LEU A 184 1.66 14.84 8.32
CA LEU A 184 2.86 14.06 8.69
C LEU A 184 4.13 14.93 8.85
N GLY A 185 4.00 16.26 8.79
CA GLY A 185 5.08 17.22 8.98
C GLY A 185 5.91 17.48 7.72
N PHE A 186 5.34 17.29 6.53
CA PHE A 186 5.94 17.71 5.26
C PHE A 186 5.28 19.02 4.80
N ASP A 187 5.70 20.15 5.40
CA ASP A 187 5.07 21.46 5.17
C ASP A 187 5.20 21.94 3.71
N ASP A 188 6.24 21.48 3.00
CA ASP A 188 6.48 21.81 1.59
C ASP A 188 5.73 20.88 0.61
N ALA A 189 4.86 20.01 1.11
CA ALA A 189 4.08 19.10 0.29
C ALA A 189 3.14 19.87 -0.65
N GLN A 190 3.19 19.52 -1.93
CA GLN A 190 2.44 20.15 -3.01
C GLN A 190 1.78 19.11 -3.91
N ALA A 191 0.51 19.33 -4.22
CA ALA A 191 -0.24 18.51 -5.16
C ALA A 191 0.45 18.50 -6.54
N GLY A 192 0.79 17.30 -7.00
CA GLY A 192 1.27 17.03 -8.35
C GLY A 192 0.19 16.36 -9.18
N ARG A 193 0.55 15.88 -10.37
CA ARG A 193 -0.38 15.11 -11.20
C ARG A 193 -0.44 13.67 -10.72
N ALA A 194 -1.60 13.21 -10.23
CA ALA A 194 -1.76 11.88 -9.66
C ALA A 194 -0.71 11.57 -8.57
N GLY A 195 -0.42 12.55 -7.71
CA GLY A 195 0.52 12.42 -6.62
C GLY A 195 0.80 13.71 -5.87
N CYS A 196 1.80 13.67 -5.01
CA CYS A 196 2.29 14.81 -4.22
C CYS A 196 3.82 14.86 -4.25
N ALA A 197 4.39 16.04 -4.47
CA ALA A 197 5.82 16.28 -4.33
C ALA A 197 6.10 16.86 -2.93
N PHE A 198 7.23 16.50 -2.32
CA PHE A 198 7.67 17.02 -1.02
C PHE A 198 9.17 16.81 -0.84
N SER A 199 9.79 17.44 0.16
CA SER A 199 11.22 17.25 0.47
C SER A 199 11.40 16.58 1.82
N SER A 200 12.38 15.69 1.94
CA SER A 200 12.64 15.00 3.20
C SER A 200 14.05 14.42 3.27
N ASP A 201 14.56 14.28 4.49
CA ASP A 201 15.68 13.39 4.78
C ASP A 201 15.23 11.91 4.84
N TRP A 202 16.17 10.98 5.06
CA TRP A 202 15.87 9.55 5.18
C TRP A 202 14.89 9.21 6.31
N SER A 203 14.91 10.00 7.38
CA SER A 203 14.02 9.87 8.52
C SER A 203 12.56 10.07 8.11
N GLY A 204 12.29 11.18 7.41
CA GLY A 204 10.95 11.47 6.92
C GLY A 204 10.56 10.54 5.78
N ILE A 205 11.49 10.04 4.95
CA ILE A 205 11.18 9.00 3.95
C ILE A 205 10.66 7.72 4.63
N GLN A 206 11.27 7.28 5.74
CA GLN A 206 10.77 6.14 6.51
C GLN A 206 9.41 6.44 7.15
N ARG A 207 9.22 7.66 7.69
CA ARG A 207 7.94 8.11 8.24
C ARG A 207 6.82 8.12 7.19
N ALA A 208 7.08 8.67 6.00
CA ALA A 208 6.12 8.71 4.90
C ALA A 208 5.70 7.29 4.47
N ASN A 209 6.66 6.37 4.38
CA ASN A 209 6.39 4.96 4.09
C ASN A 209 5.55 4.27 5.17
N LEU A 210 5.83 4.54 6.45
CA LEU A 210 5.10 3.94 7.57
C LEU A 210 3.66 4.44 7.67
N TYR A 211 3.45 5.74 7.49
CA TYR A 211 2.19 6.40 7.83
C TYR A 211 1.28 6.72 6.66
N SER A 212 1.79 6.90 5.43
CA SER A 212 0.93 7.30 4.31
C SER A 212 -0.09 6.21 3.96
N ARG A 213 -1.37 6.56 4.02
CA ARG A 213 -2.47 5.70 3.61
C ARG A 213 -2.78 5.91 2.13
N LEU A 214 -2.60 7.12 1.61
CA LEU A 214 -3.08 7.48 0.28
C LEU A 214 -2.03 7.24 -0.82
N ALA A 215 -0.74 7.35 -0.49
CA ALA A 215 0.33 7.13 -1.44
C ALA A 215 0.33 5.67 -1.94
N THR A 216 0.72 5.51 -3.20
CA THR A 216 0.99 4.21 -3.82
C THR A 216 2.42 3.77 -3.50
N ARG A 217 3.36 4.70 -3.49
CA ARG A 217 4.80 4.52 -3.22
C ARG A 217 5.39 5.84 -2.71
N ILE A 218 6.56 5.79 -2.10
CA ILE A 218 7.42 6.95 -1.80
C ILE A 218 8.67 6.84 -2.66
N LEU A 219 8.83 7.76 -3.61
CA LEU A 219 9.91 7.76 -4.59
C LEU A 219 10.90 8.87 -4.26
N VAL A 220 12.18 8.56 -4.18
CA VAL A 220 13.26 9.51 -3.92
C VAL A 220 13.91 9.88 -5.24
N GLN A 221 13.89 11.16 -5.62
CA GLN A 221 14.51 11.62 -6.85
C GLN A 221 16.04 11.56 -6.73
N VAL A 222 16.68 10.78 -7.61
CA VAL A 222 18.14 10.57 -7.59
C VAL A 222 18.85 11.10 -8.84
N GLY A 223 18.11 11.37 -9.91
CA GLY A 223 18.63 11.96 -11.13
C GLY A 223 17.53 12.59 -11.97
N GLN A 224 17.87 13.62 -12.73
CA GLN A 224 17.00 14.21 -13.74
C GLN A 224 17.83 14.78 -14.88
N GLY A 225 17.25 14.80 -16.08
CA GLY A 225 17.89 15.35 -17.27
C GLY A 225 16.90 15.63 -18.38
N ASN A 226 17.34 16.39 -19.37
CA ASN A 226 16.61 16.52 -20.63
C ASN A 226 16.71 15.22 -21.41
N LEU A 227 15.69 14.94 -22.22
CA LEU A 227 15.58 13.75 -23.05
C LEU A 227 15.22 14.17 -24.47
N ASN A 228 16.25 14.28 -25.31
CA ASN A 228 16.12 14.49 -26.75
C ASN A 228 16.23 13.16 -27.51
N HIS A 229 17.09 12.27 -27.03
CA HIS A 229 17.29 10.94 -27.61
C HIS A 229 17.31 9.87 -26.51
N GLU A 230 16.73 8.69 -26.78
CA GLU A 230 16.60 7.60 -25.80
C GLU A 230 17.96 7.09 -25.27
N ASP A 231 19.06 7.32 -26.01
CA ASP A 231 20.42 6.98 -25.58
C ASP A 231 20.94 7.83 -24.41
N GLU A 232 20.46 9.05 -24.26
CA GLU A 232 20.82 9.94 -23.14
C GLU A 232 20.39 9.34 -21.79
N LEU A 233 19.45 8.40 -21.79
CA LEU A 233 19.03 7.68 -20.58
C LEU A 233 20.13 6.78 -20.01
N LEU A 234 21.01 6.24 -20.86
CA LEU A 234 22.16 5.47 -20.38
C LEU A 234 23.11 6.38 -19.60
N ASP A 235 23.47 7.53 -20.17
CA ASP A 235 24.38 8.48 -19.54
C ASP A 235 23.78 9.07 -18.25
N LEU A 236 22.49 9.41 -18.29
CA LEU A 236 21.75 9.85 -17.10
C LEU A 236 21.81 8.79 -16.00
N ALA A 237 21.50 7.53 -16.33
CA ALA A 237 21.54 6.44 -15.37
C ALA A 237 22.97 6.18 -14.86
N TYR A 238 23.99 6.22 -15.73
CA TYR A 238 25.38 6.02 -15.35
C TYR A 238 25.92 7.12 -14.41
N SER A 239 25.42 8.35 -14.57
CA SER A 239 25.85 9.51 -13.76
C SER A 239 25.45 9.40 -12.29
N VAL A 240 24.38 8.66 -11.97
CA VAL A 240 23.86 8.52 -10.62
C VAL A 240 24.77 7.58 -9.80
N PRO A 241 25.20 7.97 -8.59
CA PRO A 241 26.06 7.14 -7.74
C PRO A 241 25.26 6.05 -7.01
N TRP A 242 24.80 5.03 -7.74
CA TRP A 242 23.96 3.92 -7.22
C TRP A 242 24.61 3.15 -6.08
N GLU A 243 25.95 3.05 -6.09
CA GLU A 243 26.75 2.38 -5.05
C GLU A 243 26.47 2.90 -3.63
N ARG A 244 25.88 4.09 -3.51
CA ARG A 244 25.43 4.66 -2.23
C ARG A 244 24.29 3.87 -1.59
N TRP A 245 23.49 3.14 -2.38
CA TRP A 245 22.22 2.56 -1.93
C TRP A 245 22.13 1.05 -2.13
N PHE A 246 22.68 0.51 -3.22
CA PHE A 246 22.69 -0.92 -3.52
C PHE A 246 23.90 -1.29 -4.39
N GLY A 247 24.24 -2.58 -4.42
CA GLY A 247 25.43 -3.10 -5.09
C GLY A 247 25.18 -4.23 -6.09
N PRO A 248 26.24 -4.86 -6.62
CA PRO A 248 26.14 -6.03 -7.47
C PRO A 248 25.63 -7.29 -6.75
N GLU A 249 25.70 -7.33 -5.42
CA GLU A 249 25.09 -8.36 -4.57
C GLU A 249 23.56 -8.34 -4.62
N ASP A 250 22.97 -7.20 -4.97
CA ASP A 250 21.54 -6.97 -5.01
C ASP A 250 20.94 -7.30 -6.39
N THR A 251 19.67 -7.69 -6.40
CA THR A 251 18.88 -7.84 -7.62
C THR A 251 18.18 -6.52 -7.99
N LEU A 252 18.21 -6.15 -9.26
CA LEU A 252 17.68 -4.88 -9.77
C LEU A 252 16.41 -5.08 -10.60
N ARG A 253 15.44 -4.17 -10.44
CA ARG A 253 14.35 -3.95 -11.40
C ARG A 253 14.24 -2.47 -11.74
N VAL A 254 14.08 -2.18 -13.03
CA VAL A 254 13.73 -0.86 -13.53
C VAL A 254 12.29 -0.89 -14.00
N ASP A 255 11.50 0.09 -13.61
CA ASP A 255 10.14 0.32 -14.09
C ASP A 255 10.08 1.65 -14.84
N THR A 256 9.36 1.71 -15.96
CA THR A 256 9.35 2.88 -16.85
C THR A 256 7.93 3.34 -17.13
N SER A 257 7.71 4.64 -17.03
CA SER A 257 6.43 5.30 -17.30
C SER A 257 6.67 6.61 -18.02
N ALA A 258 5.78 6.96 -18.96
CA ALA A 258 5.92 8.19 -19.73
C ALA A 258 4.59 8.89 -19.97
N ILE A 259 4.64 10.22 -20.04
CA ILE A 259 3.51 11.09 -20.33
C ILE A 259 3.94 12.10 -21.40
N LYS A 260 3.25 12.08 -22.56
CA LYS A 260 3.51 13.02 -23.67
C LYS A 260 5.01 13.10 -24.06
N SER A 261 5.76 12.01 -23.87
CA SER A 261 7.19 11.99 -24.14
C SER A 261 7.46 11.56 -25.59
N PRO A 262 8.49 12.11 -26.26
CA PRO A 262 8.75 11.81 -27.68
C PRO A 262 9.38 10.42 -27.91
N VAL A 263 9.58 9.63 -26.87
CA VAL A 263 10.15 8.28 -26.93
C VAL A 263 9.30 7.33 -27.78
N HIS A 264 9.98 6.45 -28.52
CA HIS A 264 9.36 5.45 -29.37
C HIS A 264 9.05 4.15 -28.62
N SER A 265 9.88 3.79 -27.63
CA SER A 265 9.73 2.52 -26.91
C SER A 265 10.09 2.61 -25.43
N LEU A 266 9.10 2.40 -24.56
CA LEU A 266 9.32 2.30 -23.11
C LEU A 266 10.22 1.12 -22.75
N GLN A 267 10.15 0.02 -23.50
CA GLN A 267 11.00 -1.16 -23.28
C GLN A 267 12.46 -0.84 -23.60
N TYR A 268 12.70 -0.05 -24.64
CA TYR A 268 14.05 0.39 -24.97
C TYR A 268 14.59 1.35 -23.90
N CYS A 269 13.79 2.35 -23.49
CA CYS A 269 14.16 3.25 -22.41
C CYS A 269 14.50 2.51 -21.11
N ASN A 270 13.69 1.50 -20.76
CA ASN A 270 13.94 0.61 -19.62
C ASN A 270 15.30 -0.10 -19.71
N LEU A 271 15.60 -0.64 -20.90
CA LEU A 271 16.87 -1.30 -21.19
C LEU A 271 18.05 -0.34 -21.03
N ARG A 272 17.98 0.88 -21.59
CA ARG A 272 19.07 1.87 -21.51
C ARG A 272 19.37 2.28 -20.07
N VAL A 273 18.35 2.52 -19.26
CA VAL A 273 18.55 2.81 -17.82
C VAL A 273 19.18 1.62 -17.10
N LYS A 274 18.68 0.40 -17.34
CA LYS A 274 19.23 -0.81 -16.72
C LYS A 274 20.71 -1.00 -17.08
N ASP A 275 21.06 -0.80 -18.35
CA ASP A 275 22.44 -0.91 -18.83
C ASP A 275 23.33 0.15 -18.16
N GLY A 276 22.89 1.41 -18.11
CA GLY A 276 23.63 2.48 -17.42
C GLY A 276 23.87 2.22 -15.93
N ILE A 277 22.88 1.68 -15.21
CA ILE A 277 23.04 1.26 -13.80
C ILE A 277 24.06 0.11 -13.69
N CYS A 278 23.93 -0.92 -14.54
CA CYS A 278 24.79 -2.10 -14.50
C CYS A 278 26.24 -1.76 -14.85
N ASP A 279 26.46 -0.88 -15.83
CA ASP A 279 27.79 -0.44 -16.23
C ASP A 279 28.42 0.43 -15.15
N ARG A 280 27.65 1.33 -14.52
CA ARG A 280 28.12 2.11 -13.36
C ARG A 280 28.61 1.22 -12.22
N LEU A 281 27.81 0.23 -11.81
CA LEU A 281 28.18 -0.69 -10.74
C LEU A 281 29.36 -1.59 -11.12
N ARG A 282 29.43 -2.04 -12.38
CA ARG A 282 30.59 -2.80 -12.87
C ARG A 282 31.88 -1.98 -12.79
N ASP A 283 31.83 -0.73 -13.22
CA ASP A 283 33.02 0.14 -13.25
C ASP A 283 33.47 0.55 -11.85
N ARG A 284 32.52 0.74 -10.91
CA ARG A 284 32.83 1.20 -9.54
C ARG A 284 33.10 0.07 -8.55
N GLU A 285 32.45 -1.08 -8.70
CA GLU A 285 32.48 -2.17 -7.73
C GLU A 285 32.95 -3.50 -8.33
N GLY A 286 33.26 -3.54 -9.62
CA GLY A 286 33.86 -4.69 -10.31
C GLY A 286 32.86 -5.76 -10.78
N ALA A 287 31.58 -5.62 -10.48
CA ALA A 287 30.53 -6.57 -10.87
C ALA A 287 29.21 -5.89 -11.21
N ARG A 288 28.32 -6.60 -11.92
CA ARG A 288 26.97 -6.11 -12.25
C ARG A 288 25.91 -6.80 -11.37
N PRO A 289 24.82 -6.10 -10.99
CA PRO A 289 23.69 -6.74 -10.34
C PRO A 289 22.98 -7.71 -11.30
N SER A 290 22.30 -8.69 -10.74
CA SER A 290 21.38 -9.55 -11.50
C SER A 290 19.97 -8.93 -11.54
N ILE A 291 19.09 -9.41 -12.44
CA ILE A 291 17.74 -8.86 -12.60
C ILE A 291 16.71 -9.83 -12.04
N ASP A 292 15.93 -9.38 -11.06
CA ASP A 292 14.75 -10.08 -10.58
C ASP A 292 13.51 -9.21 -10.82
N THR A 293 12.63 -9.64 -11.72
CA THR A 293 11.41 -8.90 -12.02
C THR A 293 10.30 -9.16 -11.00
N VAL A 294 10.40 -10.19 -10.15
CA VAL A 294 9.37 -10.56 -9.18
C VAL A 294 9.70 -9.99 -7.80
N ARG A 295 10.90 -10.26 -7.28
CA ARG A 295 11.33 -9.88 -5.93
C ARG A 295 12.70 -9.18 -5.92
N PRO A 296 12.84 -8.03 -6.62
CA PRO A 296 14.07 -7.25 -6.62
C PRO A 296 14.40 -6.71 -5.23
N ASP A 297 15.70 -6.61 -4.95
CA ASP A 297 16.25 -5.91 -3.79
C ASP A 297 16.23 -4.39 -4.01
N ALA A 298 16.62 -3.95 -5.22
CA ALA A 298 16.64 -2.56 -5.65
C ALA A 298 15.60 -2.29 -6.75
N ARG A 299 14.80 -1.25 -6.56
CA ARG A 299 13.80 -0.79 -7.54
C ARG A 299 14.07 0.64 -7.95
N VAL A 300 14.18 0.85 -9.26
CA VAL A 300 14.38 2.17 -9.87
C VAL A 300 13.21 2.48 -10.80
N GLN A 301 12.65 3.67 -10.68
CA GLN A 301 11.59 4.15 -11.56
C GLN A 301 12.15 5.23 -12.50
N LEU A 302 12.02 5.02 -13.80
CA LEU A 302 12.16 6.06 -14.81
C LEU A 302 10.78 6.66 -15.10
N PHE A 303 10.65 7.97 -14.85
CA PHE A 303 9.50 8.75 -15.27
C PHE A 303 9.91 9.76 -16.33
N MET A 304 9.19 9.79 -17.45
CA MET A 304 9.45 10.73 -18.54
C MET A 304 8.22 11.59 -18.79
N GLU A 305 8.38 12.91 -18.79
CA GLU A 305 7.32 13.85 -19.12
C GLU A 305 7.82 14.88 -20.13
N GLY A 306 7.18 14.93 -21.30
CA GLY A 306 7.68 15.72 -22.41
C GLY A 306 9.13 15.31 -22.74
N THR A 307 10.03 16.30 -22.77
CA THR A 307 11.46 16.14 -23.01
C THR A 307 12.29 16.06 -21.72
N HIS A 308 11.70 15.64 -20.59
CA HIS A 308 12.41 15.47 -19.32
C HIS A 308 12.32 14.03 -18.84
N ALA A 309 13.44 13.51 -18.35
CA ALA A 309 13.55 12.21 -17.69
C ALA A 309 13.94 12.40 -16.23
N THR A 310 13.26 11.68 -15.34
CA THR A 310 13.56 11.66 -13.90
C THR A 310 13.75 10.21 -13.45
N LEU A 311 14.84 9.96 -12.75
CA LEU A 311 15.14 8.69 -12.11
C LEU A 311 14.82 8.79 -10.63
N TYR A 312 14.05 7.82 -10.15
CA TYR A 312 13.71 7.68 -8.74
C TYR A 312 14.20 6.35 -8.19
N LEU A 313 14.64 6.39 -6.93
CA LEU A 313 14.79 5.22 -6.09
C LEU A 313 13.47 4.95 -5.37
N ASP A 314 12.97 3.72 -5.48
CA ASP A 314 11.74 3.31 -4.83
C ASP A 314 12.02 2.77 -3.42
N THR A 315 11.51 3.50 -2.43
CA THR A 315 11.75 3.17 -1.02
C THR A 315 10.66 2.28 -0.42
N SER A 316 9.54 2.09 -1.12
CA SER A 316 8.38 1.36 -0.62
C SER A 316 8.43 -0.14 -0.89
N GLY A 317 9.10 -0.56 -1.96
CA GLY A 317 9.21 -1.97 -2.34
C GLY A 317 7.94 -2.49 -3.02
N GLU A 318 7.04 -3.16 -2.30
CA GLU A 318 5.67 -3.36 -2.83
C GLU A 318 4.85 -2.07 -2.73
N SER A 319 3.80 -1.94 -3.53
CA SER A 319 2.92 -0.76 -3.46
C SER A 319 2.27 -0.67 -2.08
N LEU A 320 2.21 0.54 -1.51
CA LEU A 320 1.76 0.80 -0.15
C LEU A 320 0.31 0.43 0.12
N PHE A 321 -0.56 0.40 -0.90
CA PHE A 321 -1.92 -0.10 -0.75
C PHE A 321 -1.94 -1.57 -0.29
N LYS A 322 -0.90 -2.37 -0.59
CA LYS A 322 -0.77 -3.73 -0.05
C LYS A 322 -0.30 -3.66 1.40
N ARG A 323 -1.28 -3.59 2.31
CA ARG A 323 -1.05 -3.50 3.76
C ARG A 323 -0.55 -4.80 4.41
N GLY A 324 -0.84 -5.94 3.78
CA GLY A 324 -0.45 -7.27 4.25
C GLY A 324 -1.59 -8.12 4.85
N TRP A 325 -2.75 -7.54 5.15
CA TRP A 325 -3.89 -8.28 5.70
C TRP A 325 -4.85 -8.85 4.65
N ARG A 326 -4.87 -8.27 3.43
CA ARG A 326 -5.87 -8.63 2.41
C ARG A 326 -5.41 -9.79 1.53
N LEU A 327 -5.82 -11.00 1.91
CA LEU A 327 -5.58 -12.23 1.12
C LEU A 327 -6.83 -12.65 0.35
N ASP A 328 -7.99 -12.57 0.99
CA ASP A 328 -9.26 -12.98 0.39
C ASP A 328 -9.94 -11.81 -0.32
N LYS A 329 -10.42 -12.04 -1.54
CA LYS A 329 -10.96 -11.00 -2.44
C LYS A 329 -12.30 -11.43 -3.01
N GLY A 330 -13.27 -10.52 -3.02
CA GLY A 330 -14.49 -10.64 -3.83
C GLY A 330 -14.26 -10.33 -5.31
N GLU A 331 -15.33 -10.31 -6.11
CA GLU A 331 -15.27 -10.18 -7.57
C GLU A 331 -14.73 -8.84 -8.10
N ALA A 332 -14.74 -7.76 -7.30
CA ALA A 332 -14.25 -6.44 -7.71
C ALA A 332 -13.69 -5.61 -6.53
N PRO A 333 -12.51 -5.95 -5.99
CA PRO A 333 -12.01 -5.36 -4.75
C PRO A 333 -11.47 -3.93 -4.96
N LEU A 334 -12.01 -2.98 -4.20
CA LEU A 334 -11.50 -1.61 -4.08
C LEU A 334 -10.07 -1.61 -3.53
N ARG A 335 -9.14 -0.80 -4.04
CA ARG A 335 -7.79 -0.71 -3.43
C ARG A 335 -7.85 -0.03 -2.05
N GLU A 336 -7.02 -0.47 -1.12
CA GLU A 336 -6.97 0.01 0.27
C GLU A 336 -6.71 1.51 0.34
N ASN A 337 -5.79 2.03 -0.47
CA ASN A 337 -5.51 3.47 -0.51
C ASN A 337 -6.67 4.29 -1.10
N LEU A 338 -7.45 3.72 -2.03
CA LEU A 338 -8.67 4.36 -2.53
C LEU A 338 -9.78 4.34 -1.47
N ALA A 339 -9.90 3.26 -0.70
CA ALA A 339 -10.82 3.17 0.42
C ALA A 339 -10.51 4.20 1.51
N ALA A 340 -9.25 4.31 1.93
CA ALA A 340 -8.78 5.38 2.82
C ALA A 340 -9.02 6.77 2.21
N GLY A 341 -8.82 6.93 0.90
CA GLY A 341 -9.10 8.17 0.17
C GLY A 341 -10.58 8.56 0.18
N MET A 342 -11.50 7.59 0.08
CA MET A 342 -12.93 7.83 0.19
C MET A 342 -13.31 8.34 1.58
N LEU A 343 -12.74 7.76 2.64
CA LEU A 343 -12.95 8.23 4.02
C LEU A 343 -12.43 9.66 4.21
N ALA A 344 -11.24 9.96 3.71
CA ALA A 344 -10.65 11.30 3.77
C ALA A 344 -11.48 12.34 2.98
N LEU A 345 -11.92 12.01 1.77
CA LEU A 345 -12.72 12.90 0.93
C LEU A 345 -14.15 13.10 1.44
N ALA A 346 -14.71 12.08 2.11
CA ALA A 346 -15.96 12.22 2.84
C ALA A 346 -15.81 13.25 3.97
N GLY A 347 -14.61 13.39 4.54
CA GLY A 347 -14.41 14.15 5.77
C GLY A 347 -14.96 13.41 6.98
N TRP A 348 -14.93 12.08 6.94
CA TRP A 348 -15.37 11.23 8.04
C TRP A 348 -14.54 11.52 9.28
N ASP A 349 -15.23 11.79 10.39
CA ASP A 349 -14.62 11.90 11.71
C ASP A 349 -14.34 10.48 12.26
N PRO A 350 -13.09 10.09 12.54
CA PRO A 350 -12.76 8.78 13.09
C PRO A 350 -13.37 8.48 14.46
N ALA A 351 -13.96 9.47 15.15
CA ALA A 351 -14.73 9.29 16.37
C ALA A 351 -16.24 9.12 16.12
N ALA A 352 -16.71 9.18 14.87
CA ALA A 352 -18.11 8.98 14.51
C ALA A 352 -18.39 7.57 13.99
N ALA A 353 -19.60 7.08 14.22
CA ALA A 353 -20.03 5.78 13.72
C ALA A 353 -19.98 5.69 12.19
N LEU A 354 -19.63 4.50 11.68
CA LEU A 354 -19.49 4.25 10.25
C LEU A 354 -20.24 2.97 9.84
N VAL A 355 -20.98 3.05 8.75
CA VAL A 355 -21.66 1.90 8.14
C VAL A 355 -21.26 1.73 6.68
N ASP A 356 -21.00 0.50 6.27
CA ASP A 356 -20.89 0.13 4.85
C ASP A 356 -21.94 -0.95 4.52
N PRO A 357 -23.04 -0.61 3.82
CA PRO A 357 -24.11 -1.55 3.47
C PRO A 357 -23.76 -2.51 2.32
N PHE A 358 -22.60 -2.34 1.68
CA PHE A 358 -22.08 -3.17 0.59
C PHE A 358 -20.62 -3.50 0.85
N CYS A 359 -20.33 -3.98 2.07
CA CYS A 359 -18.96 -4.01 2.58
C CYS A 359 -18.06 -5.01 1.85
N GLY A 360 -18.62 -6.00 1.14
CA GLY A 360 -17.87 -7.02 0.45
C GLY A 360 -16.83 -7.65 1.37
N SER A 361 -15.57 -7.64 0.93
CA SER A 361 -14.41 -8.11 1.73
C SER A 361 -13.96 -7.18 2.88
N GLY A 362 -14.77 -6.18 3.25
CA GLY A 362 -14.55 -5.28 4.40
C GLY A 362 -13.51 -4.18 4.22
N THR A 363 -13.04 -3.89 3.00
CA THR A 363 -11.87 -3.02 2.79
C THR A 363 -12.03 -1.60 3.32
N ILE A 364 -13.20 -0.96 3.13
CA ILE A 364 -13.47 0.39 3.64
C ILE A 364 -13.46 0.39 5.18
N LEU A 365 -14.13 -0.57 5.79
CA LEU A 365 -14.27 -0.65 7.25
C LEU A 365 -12.95 -1.00 7.95
N ILE A 366 -12.12 -1.86 7.36
CA ILE A 366 -10.79 -2.18 7.90
C ILE A 366 -9.87 -0.96 7.87
N GLU A 367 -9.85 -0.21 6.76
CA GLU A 367 -9.07 1.05 6.71
C GLU A 367 -9.64 2.09 7.70
N ALA A 368 -10.96 2.17 7.87
CA ALA A 368 -11.61 3.05 8.85
C ALA A 368 -11.21 2.69 10.29
N ALA A 369 -11.26 1.42 10.65
CA ALA A 369 -10.83 0.95 11.97
C ALA A 369 -9.35 1.24 12.21
N TRP A 370 -8.48 1.04 11.21
CA TRP A 370 -7.07 1.40 11.31
C TRP A 370 -6.83 2.91 11.46
N ILE A 371 -7.63 3.75 10.79
CA ILE A 371 -7.60 5.20 10.95
C ILE A 371 -8.01 5.57 12.38
N ALA A 372 -9.16 5.07 12.83
CA ALA A 372 -9.67 5.36 14.16
C ALA A 372 -8.72 4.82 15.25
N LEU A 373 -8.22 3.59 15.18
CA LEU A 373 -7.27 3.08 16.18
C LEU A 373 -5.88 3.75 16.11
N GLY A 374 -5.59 4.58 15.09
CA GLY A 374 -4.28 5.18 14.91
C GLY A 374 -3.20 4.20 14.42
N VAL A 375 -3.61 3.07 13.83
CA VAL A 375 -2.71 2.03 13.31
C VAL A 375 -2.05 2.53 12.01
N PRO A 376 -0.72 2.69 11.95
CA PRO A 376 -0.05 3.07 10.71
C PRO A 376 -0.23 1.98 9.64
N PRO A 377 -0.58 2.32 8.40
CA PRO A 377 -0.82 1.33 7.34
C PRO A 377 0.42 0.48 7.02
N GLY A 378 1.61 0.99 7.31
CA GLY A 378 2.88 0.34 7.07
C GLY A 378 3.39 -0.58 8.19
N ILE A 379 2.66 -0.71 9.31
CA ILE A 379 3.23 -1.24 10.56
C ILE A 379 3.69 -2.71 10.49
N SER A 380 3.05 -3.52 9.65
CA SER A 380 3.24 -4.97 9.56
C SER A 380 3.86 -5.44 8.24
N ARG A 381 4.34 -4.52 7.40
CA ARG A 381 4.93 -4.85 6.08
C ARG A 381 6.40 -4.44 5.97
N PRO A 382 7.20 -5.14 5.15
CA PRO A 382 8.55 -4.71 4.83
C PRO A 382 8.56 -3.58 3.79
N PHE A 383 9.65 -2.81 3.78
CA PHE A 383 9.88 -1.73 2.83
C PHE A 383 11.16 -1.93 2.01
N GLY A 384 11.22 -1.28 0.84
CA GLY A 384 12.39 -1.32 -0.04
C GLY A 384 13.63 -0.69 0.59
N PHE A 385 13.45 0.38 1.38
CA PHE A 385 14.57 1.04 2.06
C PHE A 385 15.29 0.14 3.09
N GLU A 386 14.64 -0.93 3.58
CA GLU A 386 15.24 -1.83 4.59
C GLU A 386 16.39 -2.67 4.02
N ARG A 387 16.45 -2.82 2.68
CA ARG A 387 17.54 -3.52 1.98
C ARG A 387 18.68 -2.62 1.55
N MET A 388 18.52 -1.29 1.68
CA MET A 388 19.53 -0.35 1.21
C MET A 388 20.73 -0.30 2.17
N ARG A 389 21.92 -0.09 1.63
CA ARG A 389 23.20 -0.08 2.39
C ARG A 389 23.21 0.91 3.57
N GLN A 390 22.51 2.02 3.46
CA GLN A 390 22.39 3.06 4.48
C GLN A 390 21.25 2.86 5.49
N HIS A 391 20.56 1.71 5.46
CA HIS A 391 19.44 1.46 6.36
C HIS A 391 19.86 1.46 7.85
N ASP A 392 19.32 2.40 8.62
CA ASP A 392 19.45 2.40 10.07
C ASP A 392 18.33 1.55 10.72
N ALA A 393 18.65 0.27 10.93
CA ALA A 393 17.72 -0.70 11.53
C ALA A 393 17.38 -0.39 13.00
N ARG A 394 18.19 0.38 13.72
CA ARG A 394 17.86 0.78 15.09
C ARG A 394 16.80 1.87 15.05
N ARG A 395 17.06 2.93 14.29
CA ARG A 395 16.12 4.05 14.14
C ARG A 395 14.77 3.60 13.59
N TRP A 396 14.76 2.68 12.64
CA TRP A 396 13.53 2.12 12.09
C TRP A 396 12.72 1.34 13.13
N ARG A 397 13.40 0.58 14.01
CA ARG A 397 12.73 -0.09 15.13
C ARG A 397 12.14 0.93 16.10
N ASP A 398 12.92 1.94 16.49
CA ASP A 398 12.46 2.99 17.40
C ASP A 398 11.22 3.71 16.84
N LEU A 399 11.18 4.02 15.54
CA LEU A 399 10.01 4.60 14.88
C LEU A 399 8.78 3.68 14.91
N LYS A 400 8.95 2.38 14.68
CA LYS A 400 7.84 1.41 14.75
C LYS A 400 7.34 1.23 16.19
N ASP A 401 8.23 1.23 17.17
CA ASP A 401 7.86 1.05 18.57
C ASP A 401 7.13 2.28 19.13
N ASP A 402 7.59 3.48 18.77
CA ASP A 402 6.85 4.72 19.03
C ASP A 402 5.46 4.68 18.39
N ALA A 403 5.35 4.26 17.12
CA ALA A 403 4.08 4.16 16.44
C ALA A 403 3.12 3.16 17.11
N ARG A 404 3.61 1.99 17.55
CA ARG A 404 2.82 0.99 18.29
C ARG A 404 2.31 1.52 19.62
N SER A 405 3.12 2.31 20.33
CA SER A 405 2.74 2.86 21.64
C SER A 405 1.53 3.82 21.58
N ARG A 406 1.24 4.38 20.39
CA ARG A 406 0.14 5.32 20.16
C ARG A 406 -1.14 4.68 19.63
N ILE A 407 -1.11 3.37 19.34
CA ILE A 407 -2.29 2.64 18.85
C ILE A 407 -3.30 2.52 19.98
N ARG A 408 -4.53 2.96 19.73
CA ARG A 408 -5.66 2.82 20.66
C ARG A 408 -6.10 1.36 20.74
N THR A 409 -6.63 0.94 21.88
CA THR A 409 -7.05 -0.45 22.11
C THR A 409 -8.52 -0.71 21.80
N GLN A 410 -9.33 0.34 21.68
CA GLN A 410 -10.78 0.25 21.45
C GLN A 410 -11.28 1.44 20.65
N LEU A 411 -12.41 1.24 19.99
CA LEU A 411 -13.19 2.29 19.33
C LEU A 411 -14.29 2.78 20.26
N GLU A 412 -14.62 4.07 20.14
CA GLU A 412 -15.70 4.69 20.94
C GLU A 412 -17.07 4.55 20.25
N THR A 413 -17.07 4.43 18.93
CA THR A 413 -18.28 4.35 18.11
C THR A 413 -18.28 3.11 17.23
N PRO A 414 -19.45 2.57 16.90
CA PRO A 414 -19.55 1.34 16.12
C PRO A 414 -19.13 1.55 14.67
N ILE A 415 -18.41 0.55 14.14
CA ILE A 415 -18.14 0.36 12.71
C ILE A 415 -18.85 -0.93 12.28
N VAL A 416 -19.80 -0.83 11.35
CA VAL A 416 -20.69 -1.95 10.98
C VAL A 416 -20.71 -2.15 9.47
N GLY A 417 -20.56 -3.40 9.04
CA GLY A 417 -20.60 -3.81 7.64
C GLY A 417 -21.71 -4.81 7.36
N TYR A 418 -22.42 -4.57 6.26
CA TYR A 418 -23.41 -5.49 5.73
C TYR A 418 -23.03 -5.93 4.31
N ASP A 419 -23.34 -7.17 3.98
CA ASP A 419 -23.38 -7.67 2.62
C ASP A 419 -24.43 -8.77 2.51
N ILE A 420 -25.04 -8.91 1.35
CA ILE A 420 -26.02 -9.98 1.09
C ILE A 420 -25.33 -11.31 0.82
N ASP A 421 -24.09 -11.27 0.33
CA ASP A 421 -23.27 -12.47 0.11
C ASP A 421 -22.57 -12.88 1.40
N GLU A 422 -23.00 -14.02 1.96
CA GLU A 422 -22.41 -14.63 3.14
C GLU A 422 -20.90 -14.91 2.96
N ARG A 423 -20.46 -15.28 1.76
CA ARG A 423 -19.04 -15.53 1.48
C ARG A 423 -18.21 -14.25 1.54
N ALA A 424 -18.80 -13.12 1.15
CA ALA A 424 -18.13 -11.83 1.25
C ALA A 424 -17.91 -11.44 2.73
N ILE A 425 -18.90 -11.70 3.59
CA ILE A 425 -18.80 -11.51 5.05
C ILE A 425 -17.74 -12.42 5.66
N GLU A 426 -17.64 -13.68 5.24
CA GLU A 426 -16.55 -14.57 5.66
C GLU A 426 -15.17 -13.99 5.30
N PHE A 427 -15.01 -13.49 4.06
CA PHE A 427 -13.77 -12.82 3.65
C PHE A 427 -13.49 -11.55 4.46
N ALA A 428 -14.51 -10.77 4.79
CA ALA A 428 -14.38 -9.57 5.60
C ALA A 428 -13.87 -9.88 7.02
N ARG A 429 -14.45 -10.90 7.67
CA ARG A 429 -14.01 -11.38 8.99
C ARG A 429 -12.57 -11.90 8.95
N ALA A 430 -12.23 -12.74 7.98
CA ALA A 430 -10.88 -13.27 7.82
C ALA A 430 -9.84 -12.16 7.53
N ASN A 431 -10.21 -11.15 6.75
CA ASN A 431 -9.35 -9.99 6.49
C ASN A 431 -9.18 -9.11 7.74
N ALA A 432 -10.24 -8.88 8.51
CA ALA A 432 -10.19 -8.12 9.77
C ALA A 432 -9.31 -8.83 10.81
N GLU A 433 -9.42 -10.15 10.94
CA GLU A 433 -8.56 -10.95 11.82
C GLU A 433 -7.07 -10.79 11.43
N ARG A 434 -6.74 -10.89 10.14
CA ARG A 434 -5.36 -10.65 9.64
C ARG A 434 -4.89 -9.20 9.82
N ALA A 435 -5.84 -8.27 9.90
CA ALA A 435 -5.57 -6.87 10.23
C ALA A 435 -5.45 -6.62 11.74
N TRP A 436 -5.50 -7.68 12.56
CA TRP A 436 -5.48 -7.66 14.02
C TRP A 436 -6.66 -6.91 14.64
N LEU A 437 -7.83 -6.99 14.00
CA LEU A 437 -9.08 -6.40 14.45
C LEU A 437 -10.01 -7.49 14.97
N THR A 438 -10.76 -7.17 16.02
CA THR A 438 -11.70 -8.08 16.68
C THR A 438 -13.14 -7.77 16.27
N GLU A 439 -14.08 -8.66 16.59
CA GLU A 439 -15.52 -8.41 16.39
C GLU A 439 -16.01 -7.19 17.19
N ASP A 440 -15.35 -6.87 18.31
CA ASP A 440 -15.60 -5.65 19.08
C ASP A 440 -15.15 -4.38 18.33
N THR A 441 -14.27 -4.51 17.34
CA THR A 441 -13.78 -3.41 16.52
C THR A 441 -14.67 -3.18 15.29
N ILE A 442 -14.99 -4.24 14.56
CA ILE A 442 -15.87 -4.16 13.38
C ILE A 442 -16.89 -5.28 13.44
N ARG A 443 -18.17 -4.93 13.35
CA ARG A 443 -19.26 -5.89 13.29
C ARG A 443 -19.65 -6.15 11.84
N PHE A 444 -19.45 -7.38 11.37
CA PHE A 444 -19.86 -7.82 10.03
C PHE A 444 -21.09 -8.73 10.09
N GLU A 445 -22.14 -8.35 9.37
CA GLU A 445 -23.44 -9.03 9.36
C GLU A 445 -23.87 -9.38 7.94
N VAL A 446 -24.47 -10.55 7.76
CA VAL A 446 -25.18 -10.87 6.51
C VAL A 446 -26.50 -10.12 6.54
N GLY A 447 -26.73 -9.25 5.55
CA GLY A 447 -27.91 -8.40 5.54
C GLY A 447 -28.16 -7.72 4.20
N ASP A 448 -29.44 -7.55 3.89
CA ASP A 448 -29.87 -6.79 2.73
C ASP A 448 -29.86 -5.29 3.06
N ALA A 449 -29.08 -4.51 2.30
CA ALA A 449 -28.97 -3.06 2.43
C ALA A 449 -30.32 -2.31 2.45
N ARG A 450 -31.39 -2.91 1.91
CA ARG A 450 -32.76 -2.34 1.92
C ARG A 450 -33.46 -2.43 3.29
N HIS A 451 -32.94 -3.24 4.21
CA HIS A 451 -33.60 -3.55 5.49
C HIS A 451 -32.72 -3.30 6.73
N ILE A 452 -31.54 -2.70 6.57
CA ILE A 452 -30.64 -2.40 7.69
C ILE A 452 -31.13 -1.21 8.53
N GLN A 453 -30.65 -1.14 9.78
CA GLN A 453 -30.99 -0.09 10.73
C GLN A 453 -29.74 0.68 11.14
N ALA A 454 -29.89 1.97 11.45
CA ALA A 454 -28.79 2.76 11.97
C ALA A 454 -28.41 2.27 13.38
N PRO A 455 -27.11 1.97 13.64
CA PRO A 455 -26.69 1.52 14.96
C PRO A 455 -26.72 2.62 16.02
N VAL A 456 -26.72 3.89 15.60
CA VAL A 456 -26.76 5.10 16.45
C VAL A 456 -27.52 6.22 15.73
N GLU A 457 -27.83 7.31 16.43
CA GLU A 457 -28.62 8.41 15.88
C GLU A 457 -27.93 9.15 14.73
N GLN A 458 -26.60 9.33 14.79
CA GLN A 458 -25.83 10.06 13.78
C GLN A 458 -24.56 9.30 13.41
N GLY A 459 -24.17 9.40 12.16
CA GLY A 459 -22.97 8.73 11.66
C GLY A 459 -22.79 8.91 10.17
N TRP A 460 -21.92 8.06 9.62
CA TRP A 460 -21.49 8.12 8.24
C TRP A 460 -21.78 6.80 7.54
N ILE A 461 -22.21 6.90 6.29
CA ILE A 461 -22.20 5.78 5.35
C ILE A 461 -21.11 6.07 4.34
N VAL A 462 -20.14 5.17 4.19
CA VAL A 462 -19.12 5.25 3.12
C VAL A 462 -19.08 3.89 2.45
N THR A 463 -19.41 3.83 1.16
CA THR A 463 -19.71 2.55 0.54
C THR A 463 -19.42 2.51 -0.96
N ASN A 464 -19.15 1.29 -1.43
CA ASN A 464 -18.87 0.93 -2.81
C ASN A 464 -19.89 -0.11 -3.30
N PRO A 465 -21.12 0.31 -3.63
CA PRO A 465 -22.16 -0.59 -4.12
C PRO A 465 -21.74 -1.20 -5.47
N PRO A 466 -22.44 -2.24 -5.96
CA PRO A 466 -22.09 -2.82 -7.25
C PRO A 466 -22.42 -1.82 -8.38
N TYR A 467 -21.47 -1.64 -9.31
CA TYR A 467 -21.63 -0.81 -10.50
C TYR A 467 -20.72 -1.26 -11.66
N GLY A 468 -21.00 -0.75 -12.86
CA GLY A 468 -20.22 -0.99 -14.08
C GLY A 468 -20.95 -1.86 -15.10
N GLU A 469 -20.37 -2.00 -16.31
CA GLU A 469 -20.98 -2.68 -17.47
C GLU A 469 -21.30 -4.18 -17.26
N ARG A 470 -20.97 -4.75 -16.09
CA ARG A 470 -21.14 -6.18 -15.77
C ARG A 470 -22.24 -6.48 -14.76
N MET A 471 -22.89 -5.45 -14.20
CA MET A 471 -23.99 -5.61 -13.26
C MET A 471 -25.04 -4.52 -13.49
N GLU A 472 -26.09 -4.83 -14.25
CA GLU A 472 -27.28 -3.98 -14.30
C GLU A 472 -28.15 -4.26 -13.08
N ILE A 473 -28.06 -3.37 -12.09
CA ILE A 473 -28.98 -3.37 -10.95
C ILE A 473 -30.28 -2.67 -11.35
N ALA A 474 -31.42 -3.30 -11.08
CA ALA A 474 -32.73 -2.74 -11.36
C ALA A 474 -32.94 -1.38 -10.64
N ASP A 475 -33.59 -0.43 -11.32
CA ASP A 475 -33.90 0.88 -10.74
C ASP A 475 -34.75 0.79 -9.46
N GLU A 476 -35.53 -0.30 -9.30
CA GLU A 476 -36.31 -0.60 -8.11
C GLU A 476 -35.44 -0.76 -6.86
N PHE A 477 -34.30 -1.45 -6.96
CA PHE A 477 -33.37 -1.63 -5.86
C PHE A 477 -32.88 -0.29 -5.30
N TRP A 478 -32.47 0.62 -6.18
CA TRP A 478 -31.98 1.95 -5.78
C TRP A 478 -33.07 2.77 -5.09
N ARG A 479 -34.33 2.62 -5.50
CA ARG A 479 -35.47 3.26 -4.84
C ARG A 479 -35.71 2.69 -3.45
N GLU A 480 -35.72 1.37 -3.30
CA GLU A 480 -35.92 0.71 -2.01
C GLU A 480 -34.79 1.03 -1.02
N TRP A 481 -33.53 0.96 -1.47
CA TRP A 481 -32.40 1.34 -0.63
C TRP A 481 -32.47 2.81 -0.22
N SER A 482 -32.81 3.73 -1.14
CA SER A 482 -32.98 5.14 -0.80
C SER A 482 -34.12 5.40 0.20
N ALA A 483 -35.19 4.58 0.17
CA ALA A 483 -36.27 4.66 1.14
C ALA A 483 -35.79 4.21 2.52
N CYS A 484 -35.07 3.07 2.59
CA CYS A 484 -34.42 2.60 3.81
C CYS A 484 -33.52 3.70 4.43
N LEU A 485 -32.64 4.32 3.63
CA LEU A 485 -31.77 5.41 4.09
C LEU A 485 -32.56 6.57 4.70
N LYS A 486 -33.65 7.02 4.06
CA LYS A 486 -34.48 8.13 4.58
C LYS A 486 -35.21 7.78 5.88
N HIS A 487 -35.63 6.52 6.03
CA HIS A 487 -36.37 6.07 7.20
C HIS A 487 -35.48 5.76 8.39
N GLN A 488 -34.33 5.11 8.15
CA GLN A 488 -33.49 4.55 9.20
C GLN A 488 -32.25 5.40 9.50
N PHE A 489 -31.77 6.21 8.55
CA PHE A 489 -30.51 6.96 8.64
C PHE A 489 -30.73 8.47 8.54
N ALA A 490 -31.88 8.98 9.00
CA ALA A 490 -32.08 10.41 9.11
C ALA A 490 -31.04 11.03 10.08
N GLY A 491 -30.38 12.11 9.66
CA GLY A 491 -29.26 12.73 10.38
C GLY A 491 -27.88 12.22 9.95
N TRP A 492 -27.79 11.19 9.10
CA TRP A 492 -26.52 10.64 8.64
C TRP A 492 -26.03 11.28 7.34
N GLN A 493 -24.73 11.13 7.09
CA GLN A 493 -24.08 11.53 5.84
C GLN A 493 -23.70 10.31 5.02
N ALA A 494 -24.18 10.22 3.77
CA ALA A 494 -23.90 9.08 2.90
C ALA A 494 -22.96 9.46 1.74
N HIS A 495 -21.91 8.66 1.58
CA HIS A 495 -20.87 8.81 0.56
C HIS A 495 -20.78 7.54 -0.27
N VAL A 496 -21.20 7.63 -1.52
CA VAL A 496 -21.38 6.48 -2.40
C VAL A 496 -20.51 6.64 -3.64
N ILE A 497 -19.53 5.75 -3.83
CA ILE A 497 -18.74 5.74 -5.06
C ILE A 497 -19.49 4.99 -6.15
N SER A 498 -19.53 5.55 -7.36
CA SER A 498 -20.10 4.86 -8.53
C SER A 498 -19.56 5.41 -9.84
N SER A 499 -19.46 4.56 -10.86
CA SER A 499 -19.27 4.98 -12.26
C SER A 499 -20.58 5.41 -12.94
N ASP A 500 -21.74 5.16 -12.32
CA ASP A 500 -23.03 5.58 -12.86
C ASP A 500 -23.34 7.04 -12.46
N MET A 501 -23.22 7.95 -13.43
CA MET A 501 -23.53 9.37 -13.23
C MET A 501 -25.02 9.63 -13.02
N LYS A 502 -25.90 8.66 -13.31
CA LYS A 502 -27.34 8.70 -13.09
C LYS A 502 -27.78 8.13 -11.73
N LEU A 503 -26.84 7.61 -10.93
CA LEU A 503 -27.14 7.05 -9.60
C LEU A 503 -27.98 7.99 -8.71
N PRO A 504 -27.67 9.31 -8.61
CA PRO A 504 -28.49 10.20 -7.78
C PRO A 504 -29.96 10.28 -8.23
N GLN A 505 -30.22 10.24 -9.54
CA GLN A 505 -31.59 10.23 -10.09
C GLN A 505 -32.31 8.92 -9.76
N ARG A 506 -31.62 7.79 -9.85
CA ARG A 506 -32.15 6.46 -9.49
C ARG A 506 -32.52 6.38 -8.01
N MET A 507 -31.65 6.89 -7.14
CA MET A 507 -31.90 6.98 -5.70
C MET A 507 -32.89 8.09 -5.30
N ARG A 508 -33.24 9.00 -6.22
CA ARG A 508 -34.05 10.20 -5.91
C ARG A 508 -33.49 10.97 -4.70
N LEU A 509 -32.17 11.12 -4.68
CA LEU A 509 -31.43 11.92 -3.69
C LEU A 509 -30.67 13.01 -4.41
N LYS A 510 -30.69 14.22 -3.84
CA LYS A 510 -29.91 15.34 -4.36
C LYS A 510 -28.50 15.28 -3.76
N PRO A 511 -27.44 15.10 -4.55
CA PRO A 511 -26.09 15.09 -4.01
C PRO A 511 -25.68 16.51 -3.62
N VAL A 512 -25.06 16.66 -2.45
CA VAL A 512 -24.47 17.94 -2.02
C VAL A 512 -23.11 18.17 -2.68
N ARG A 513 -22.37 17.08 -2.95
CA ARG A 513 -21.07 17.11 -3.64
C ARG A 513 -20.93 15.90 -4.57
N ARG A 514 -20.14 16.07 -5.63
CA ARG A 514 -19.79 15.01 -6.61
C ARG A 514 -18.28 15.09 -6.84
N ILE A 515 -17.51 14.23 -6.19
CA ILE A 515 -16.04 14.31 -6.20
C ILE A 515 -15.48 13.34 -7.26
N PRO A 516 -14.70 13.80 -8.25
CA PRO A 516 -14.01 12.93 -9.21
C PRO A 516 -13.04 11.95 -8.55
N LEU A 517 -13.17 10.66 -8.88
CA LEU A 517 -12.29 9.58 -8.41
C LEU A 517 -12.11 8.53 -9.50
N HIS A 518 -11.00 7.80 -9.45
CA HIS A 518 -10.76 6.68 -10.37
C HIS A 518 -10.62 5.37 -9.60
N ASN A 519 -11.52 4.41 -9.88
CA ASN A 519 -11.37 3.03 -9.41
C ASN A 519 -10.74 2.18 -10.52
N GLY A 520 -9.42 2.05 -10.47
CA GLY A 520 -8.66 1.47 -11.57
C GLY A 520 -8.76 2.34 -12.82
N SER A 521 -9.33 1.81 -13.90
CA SER A 521 -9.59 2.55 -15.13
C SER A 521 -10.99 3.17 -15.21
N LEU A 522 -11.84 2.94 -14.21
CA LEU A 522 -13.22 3.44 -14.21
C LEU A 522 -13.24 4.90 -13.71
N ASP A 523 -13.82 5.79 -14.52
CA ASP A 523 -14.14 7.16 -14.11
C ASP A 523 -15.36 7.11 -13.17
N CYS A 524 -15.15 7.44 -11.91
CA CYS A 524 -16.14 7.35 -10.84
C CYS A 524 -16.38 8.72 -10.21
N ARG A 525 -17.50 8.86 -9.51
CA ARG A 525 -17.74 9.97 -8.59
C ARG A 525 -18.03 9.41 -7.21
N LEU A 526 -17.50 10.05 -6.18
CA LEU A 526 -17.99 9.93 -4.81
C LEU A 526 -19.13 10.94 -4.65
N PHE A 527 -20.36 10.44 -4.57
CA PHE A 527 -21.54 11.25 -4.33
C PHE A 527 -21.75 11.39 -2.83
N ALA A 528 -21.81 12.63 -2.35
CA ALA A 528 -22.17 12.93 -0.97
C ALA A 528 -23.65 13.29 -0.89
N PHE A 529 -24.36 12.72 0.06
CA PHE A 529 -25.78 12.97 0.35
C PHE A 529 -25.96 13.26 1.84
N GLU A 530 -26.76 14.28 2.14
CA GLU A 530 -27.26 14.50 3.49
C GLU A 530 -28.63 13.81 3.61
N LEU A 531 -28.76 12.92 4.58
CA LEU A 531 -29.99 12.17 4.81
C LEU A 531 -30.85 12.93 5.81
N VAL A 532 -31.80 13.70 5.32
CA VAL A 532 -32.79 14.38 6.18
C VAL A 532 -34.00 13.50 6.40
N ARG A 533 -34.57 13.56 7.61
CA ARG A 533 -35.88 12.94 7.89
C ARG A 533 -36.86 13.51 6.87
N ALA A 534 -37.67 12.67 6.23
CA ALA A 534 -38.64 13.14 5.27
C ALA A 534 -39.54 14.21 5.92
N SER A 535 -39.35 15.47 5.54
CA SER A 535 -40.32 16.51 5.83
C SER A 535 -41.56 16.15 5.04
N TYR A 536 -42.63 15.78 5.73
CA TYR A 536 -43.95 15.72 5.12
C TYR A 536 -44.13 17.01 4.32
N ARG A 537 -44.34 16.88 3.01
CA ARG A 537 -44.97 17.98 2.28
C ARG A 537 -46.35 18.10 2.89
N ASP A 538 -46.55 19.09 3.75
CA ASP A 538 -47.85 19.50 4.23
C ASP A 538 -48.69 19.93 3.02
N GLY A 539 -49.33 18.94 2.40
CA GLY A 539 -50.49 19.12 1.54
C GLY A 539 -51.74 19.17 2.40
N ALA A 540 -51.75 20.01 3.43
CA ALA A 540 -52.98 20.42 4.06
C ALA A 540 -53.61 21.46 3.12
N THR A 541 -54.47 20.99 2.22
CA THR A 541 -55.49 21.84 1.58
C THR A 541 -56.27 22.52 2.71
N PRO A 542 -56.33 23.86 2.77
CA PRO A 542 -57.32 24.51 3.61
C PRO A 542 -58.68 24.26 2.95
N GLU A 543 -59.54 23.49 3.62
CA GLU A 543 -60.97 23.54 3.33
C GLU A 543 -61.48 24.95 3.65
N ALA A 544 -62.07 25.58 2.64
CA ALA A 544 -62.99 26.70 2.78
C ALA A 544 -64.09 26.56 1.72
#